data_AF-A0A7J3DPM2-F1
#
_entry.id   AF-A0A7J3DPM2-F1
#
_cell.length_a   1.000
_cell.length_b   1.000
_cell.length_c   1.000
_cell.angle_alpha   90.00
_cell.angle_beta   90.00
_cell.angle_gamma   90.00
#
_symmetry.space_group_name_H-M   'P 1'
#
loop_
_entity.id
_entity.type
_entity.pdbx_description
1 polymer ?
#
loop_
_entity_poly.entity_id
_entity_poly.type
_entity_poly.pdbx_seq_one_letter_code
_entity_poly.pdbx_strand_id
1 'polypeptide(L)'
;MELYLIQRFIEEKKITPRDCIYHTNRPIKNKKGKYEGIIRVLVLKSDNIARCEYICPECNKHDYKEVKWKRPFSINCSYCGFLIRVPRMRDEIKREKHIKG
;
A
#
# COMPACT_ATOMS: atom_id res chain seq x y z
N MET A 1 -9.21 -12.71 -1.29
CA MET A 1 -9.48 -11.28 -1.07
C MET A 1 -8.68 -10.52 -2.10
N GLU A 2 -9.34 -9.99 -3.13
CA GLU A 2 -8.69 -9.43 -4.31
C GLU A 2 -8.86 -7.91 -4.35
N LEU A 3 -7.79 -7.20 -4.71
CA LEU A 3 -7.77 -5.75 -4.91
C LEU A 3 -7.90 -5.49 -6.42
N TYR A 4 -9.08 -5.04 -6.85
CA TYR A 4 -9.44 -4.95 -8.27
C TYR A 4 -9.60 -3.52 -8.77
N LEU A 5 -9.79 -2.52 -7.89
CA LEU A 5 -10.02 -1.13 -8.32
C LEU A 5 -8.81 -0.54 -9.04
N ILE A 6 -7.61 -0.75 -8.46
CA ILE A 6 -6.37 -0.29 -9.12
C ILE A 6 -6.09 -1.09 -10.39
N GLN A 7 -6.45 -2.38 -10.44
CA GLN A 7 -6.28 -3.20 -11.65
C GLN A 7 -7.14 -2.66 -12.79
N ARG A 8 -8.42 -2.44 -12.54
CA ARG A 8 -9.35 -1.86 -13.51
C ARG A 8 -8.89 -0.49 -13.99
N PHE A 9 -8.43 0.37 -13.08
CA PHE A 9 -7.90 1.67 -13.44
C PHE A 9 -6.69 1.58 -14.39
N ILE A 10 -5.77 0.62 -14.14
CA ILE A 10 -4.61 0.38 -15.02
C ILE A 10 -5.06 -0.05 -16.41
N GLU A 11 -6.04 -0.95 -16.50
CA GLU A 11 -6.57 -1.47 -17.77
C GLU A 11 -7.32 -0.38 -18.56
N GLU A 12 -8.23 0.34 -17.91
CA GLU A 12 -9.04 1.40 -18.53
C GLU A 12 -8.19 2.55 -19.06
N LYS A 13 -7.15 2.92 -18.31
CA LYS A 13 -6.23 4.02 -18.69
C LYS A 13 -5.02 3.54 -19.48
N LYS A 14 -4.90 2.24 -19.75
CA LYS A 14 -3.75 1.60 -20.42
C LYS A 14 -2.41 2.02 -19.80
N ILE A 15 -2.36 2.09 -18.47
CA ILE A 15 -1.18 2.53 -17.72
C ILE A 15 -0.06 1.52 -17.91
N THR A 16 1.11 2.02 -18.31
CA THR A 16 2.33 1.20 -18.44
C THR A 16 3.27 1.46 -17.27
N PRO A 17 4.26 0.58 -17.04
CA PRO A 17 5.29 0.83 -16.03
C PRO A 17 6.04 2.17 -16.19
N ARG A 18 6.10 2.72 -17.41
CA ARG A 18 6.75 4.01 -17.70
C ARG A 18 5.99 5.20 -17.14
N ASP A 19 4.68 5.06 -16.95
CA ASP A 19 3.80 6.09 -16.41
C ASP A 19 3.83 6.13 -14.88
N CYS A 20 4.35 5.07 -14.25
CA CYS A 20 4.37 4.90 -12.81
C CYS A 20 5.61 5.55 -12.17
N ILE A 21 5.40 6.32 -11.10
CA ILE A 21 6.46 6.70 -10.14
C ILE A 21 6.68 5.54 -9.16
N TYR A 22 5.59 4.92 -8.73
CA TYR A 22 5.62 3.86 -7.73
C TYR A 22 4.44 2.92 -7.94
N HIS A 23 4.71 1.62 -7.88
CA HIS A 23 3.68 0.60 -7.88
C HIS A 23 4.11 -0.50 -6.90
N THR A 24 3.21 -0.91 -6.02
CA THR A 24 3.45 -2.04 -5.12
C THR A 24 2.16 -2.79 -4.86
N ASN A 25 2.28 -4.09 -4.64
CA ASN A 25 1.23 -4.96 -4.14
C ASN A 25 1.88 -5.90 -3.13
N ARG A 26 1.45 -5.86 -1.87
CA ARG A 26 2.08 -6.66 -0.81
C ARG A 26 1.17 -6.91 0.39
N PRO A 27 1.39 -8.00 1.13
CA PRO A 27 0.71 -8.22 2.40
C PRO A 27 1.22 -7.25 3.47
N ILE A 28 0.36 -6.92 4.44
CA ILE A 28 0.67 -6.03 5.57
C ILE A 28 0.38 -6.71 6.90
N LYS A 29 1.24 -6.43 7.88
CA LYS A 29 1.15 -6.97 9.23
C LYS A 29 0.15 -6.20 10.07
N ASN A 30 -0.59 -6.92 10.92
CA ASN A 30 -1.39 -6.36 11.99
C ASN A 30 -0.50 -6.01 13.21
N LYS A 31 -1.08 -5.50 14.30
CA LYS A 31 -0.36 -5.18 15.55
C LYS A 31 0.33 -6.39 16.17
N LYS A 32 -0.17 -7.60 15.92
CA LYS A 32 0.40 -8.88 16.39
C LYS A 32 1.52 -9.40 15.48
N GLY A 33 1.89 -8.66 14.43
CA GLY A 33 2.92 -9.07 13.49
C GLY A 33 2.49 -10.13 12.47
N LYS A 34 1.19 -10.48 12.41
CA LYS A 34 0.63 -11.45 11.46
C LYS A 34 0.21 -10.76 10.18
N TYR A 35 0.50 -11.38 9.03
CA TYR A 35 0.06 -10.89 7.72
C TYR A 35 -1.41 -11.23 7.49
N GLU A 36 -2.30 -10.30 7.84
CA GLU A 36 -3.76 -10.48 7.73
C GLU A 36 -4.42 -9.45 6.80
N GLY A 37 -3.64 -8.53 6.23
CA GLY A 37 -4.13 -7.56 5.26
C GLY A 37 -3.28 -7.51 4.00
N ILE A 38 -3.75 -6.75 3.02
CA ILE A 38 -3.06 -6.52 1.75
C ILE A 38 -3.20 -5.05 1.36
N ILE A 39 -2.16 -4.51 0.73
CA ILE A 39 -2.17 -3.14 0.21
C ILE A 39 -1.61 -3.11 -1.21
N ARG A 40 -2.28 -2.34 -2.06
CA ARG A 40 -1.83 -2.00 -3.41
C ARG A 40 -1.77 -0.48 -3.53
N VAL A 41 -0.64 0.02 -4.02
CA VAL A 41 -0.44 1.46 -4.23
C VAL A 41 0.02 1.69 -5.65
N LEU A 42 -0.60 2.63 -6.33
CA LEU A 42 -0.22 3.12 -7.66
C LEU A 42 -0.04 4.63 -7.61
N VAL A 43 1.10 5.10 -8.09
CA VAL A 43 1.42 6.53 -8.21
C VAL A 43 1.84 6.80 -9.64
N LEU A 44 1.15 7.74 -10.30
CA LEU A 44 1.47 8.13 -11.68
C LEU A 44 2.34 9.38 -11.72
N LYS A 45 3.11 9.52 -12.79
CA LYS A 45 3.93 10.71 -13.07
C LYS A 45 3.10 11.95 -13.40
N SER A 46 1.90 11.75 -13.95
CA SER A 46 1.01 12.83 -14.40
C SER A 46 0.45 13.67 -13.27
N ASP A 47 0.11 13.05 -12.14
CA ASP A 47 -0.61 13.70 -11.04
C ASP A 47 0.11 13.63 -9.69
N ASN A 48 1.09 12.74 -9.54
CA ASN A 48 1.78 12.51 -8.28
C ASN A 48 0.80 12.19 -7.12
N ILE A 49 -0.32 11.54 -7.44
CA ILE A 49 -1.34 11.08 -6.49
C ILE A 49 -1.11 9.60 -6.21
N ALA A 50 -1.18 9.23 -4.93
CA ALA A 50 -1.12 7.85 -4.48
C ALA A 50 -2.52 7.27 -4.40
N ARG A 51 -2.85 6.42 -5.36
CA ARG A 51 -4.05 5.59 -5.39
C ARG A 51 -3.77 4.36 -4.55
N CYS A 52 -4.46 4.23 -3.44
CA CYS A 52 -4.22 3.19 -2.45
C CYS A 52 -5.49 2.38 -2.26
N GLU A 53 -5.40 1.09 -2.56
CA GLU A 53 -6.44 0.11 -2.31
C GLU A 53 -5.91 -0.86 -1.26
N TYR A 54 -6.66 -1.10 -0.20
CA TYR A 54 -6.17 -1.94 0.89
C TYR A 54 -7.30 -2.69 1.58
N ILE A 55 -6.92 -3.80 2.22
CA ILE A 55 -7.72 -4.49 3.23
C ILE A 55 -6.97 -4.35 4.54
N CYS A 56 -7.63 -3.73 5.51
CA CYS A 56 -7.02 -3.44 6.80
C CYS A 56 -6.67 -4.74 7.55
N PRO A 57 -5.43 -4.92 8.03
CA PRO A 57 -5.02 -6.14 8.72
C PRO A 57 -5.58 -6.23 10.15
N GLU A 58 -6.21 -5.17 10.66
CA GLU A 58 -6.83 -5.13 11.99
C GLU A 58 -8.33 -5.39 11.93
N CYS A 59 -9.06 -4.70 11.05
CA CYS A 59 -10.52 -4.77 10.99
C CYS A 59 -11.07 -5.49 9.75
N ASN A 60 -10.19 -5.96 8.85
CA ASN A 60 -10.51 -6.70 7.62
C ASN A 60 -11.45 -5.96 6.65
N LYS A 61 -11.65 -4.65 6.84
CA LYS A 61 -12.43 -3.84 5.91
C LYS A 61 -11.57 -3.41 4.73
N HIS A 62 -12.17 -3.49 3.54
CA HIS A 62 -11.63 -2.99 2.28
C HIS A 62 -11.91 -1.49 2.14
N ASP A 63 -10.98 -0.77 1.53
CA ASP A 63 -11.14 0.67 1.25
C ASP A 63 -10.24 1.11 0.09
N TYR A 64 -10.63 2.20 -0.55
CA TYR A 64 -9.88 2.85 -1.60
C TYR A 64 -9.75 4.35 -1.31
N LYS A 65 -8.54 4.87 -1.43
CA LYS A 65 -8.24 6.28 -1.17
C LYS A 65 -7.23 6.82 -2.15
N GLU A 66 -7.40 8.10 -2.44
CA GLU A 66 -6.44 8.91 -3.16
C GLU A 66 -5.84 9.92 -2.18
N VAL A 67 -4.53 9.90 -2.02
CA VAL A 67 -3.80 10.82 -1.14
C VAL A 67 -2.60 11.40 -1.86
N LYS A 68 -2.16 12.59 -1.45
CA LYS A 68 -0.94 13.19 -1.99
C LYS A 68 0.25 12.26 -1.74
N TRP A 69 1.04 11.97 -2.78
CA TRP A 69 2.20 11.09 -2.64
C TRP A 69 3.29 11.72 -1.76
N LYS A 70 3.67 11.01 -0.70
CA LYS A 70 4.80 11.35 0.17
C LYS A 70 5.45 10.06 0.68
N ARG A 71 6.79 10.05 0.80
CA ARG A 71 7.55 8.92 1.34
C ARG A 71 8.14 9.28 2.73
N PRO A 72 8.21 8.32 3.68
CA PRO A 72 7.62 6.98 3.65
C PRO A 72 6.10 7.04 3.54
N PHE A 73 5.51 6.12 2.77
CA PHE A 73 4.07 6.13 2.53
C PHE A 73 3.35 5.51 3.72
N SER A 74 2.30 6.18 4.19
CA SER A 74 1.46 5.67 5.26
C SER A 74 0.03 6.16 5.09
N ILE A 75 -0.92 5.32 5.48
CA ILE A 75 -2.34 5.64 5.39
C ILE A 75 -3.09 5.13 6.63
N ASN A 76 -4.02 5.93 7.12
CA ASN A 76 -4.92 5.52 8.21
C ASN A 76 -6.12 4.79 7.62
N CYS A 77 -6.43 3.63 8.20
CA CYS A 77 -7.66 2.92 7.90
C CYS A 77 -8.87 3.82 8.21
N SER A 78 -9.79 3.97 7.25
CA SER A 78 -11.04 4.74 7.44
C SER A 78 -11.90 4.24 8.58
N TYR A 79 -11.79 2.97 8.92
CA TYR A 79 -12.76 2.30 9.79
C TYR A 79 -12.29 2.12 11.23
N CYS A 80 -11.02 1.79 11.44
CA CYS A 80 -10.47 1.56 12.78
C CYS A 80 -9.31 2.49 13.13
N GLY A 81 -8.92 3.40 12.24
CA GLY A 81 -7.82 4.34 12.46
C GLY A 81 -6.42 3.70 12.47
N PHE A 82 -6.31 2.40 12.20
CA PHE A 82 -5.01 1.73 12.16
C PHE A 82 -4.09 2.35 11.10
N LEU A 83 -2.87 2.70 11.52
CA LEU A 83 -1.86 3.31 10.66
C LEU A 83 -1.10 2.21 9.87
N ILE A 84 -1.45 2.06 8.60
CA ILE A 84 -0.78 1.16 7.66
C ILE A 84 0.44 1.88 7.12
N ARG A 85 1.63 1.33 7.39
CA ARG A 85 2.90 1.88 6.91
C ARG A 85 3.43 1.02 5.77
N VAL A 86 3.85 1.67 4.69
CA VAL A 86 4.52 1.05 3.55
C VAL A 86 5.96 1.56 3.51
N PRO A 87 6.86 1.05 4.38
CA PRO A 87 8.28 1.37 4.35
C PRO A 87 8.94 0.98 3.02
N ARG A 88 10.13 1.51 2.77
CA ARG A 88 10.94 1.04 1.64
C ARG A 88 11.39 -0.38 1.95
N MET A 89 11.47 -1.21 0.92
CA MET A 89 11.90 -2.61 1.04
C MET A 89 13.28 -2.75 1.72
N ARG A 90 14.21 -1.82 1.47
CA ARG A 90 15.52 -1.76 2.15
C ARG A 90 15.41 -1.54 3.67
N ASP A 91 14.42 -0.76 4.11
CA ASP A 91 14.23 -0.45 5.54
C ASP A 91 13.65 -1.67 6.28
N GLU A 92 12.83 -2.48 5.60
CA GLU A 92 12.31 -3.74 6.15
C GLU A 92 13.44 -4.75 6.41
N ILE A 93 14.35 -4.92 5.44
CA ILE A 93 15.50 -5.85 5.56
C ILE A 93 16.41 -5.45 6.73
N LYS A 94 16.66 -4.16 6.94
CA LYS A 94 17.49 -3.69 8.06
C LYS A 94 16.82 -3.93 9.41
N ARG A 95 15.50 -3.77 9.51
CA ARG A 95 14.74 -3.96 10.75
C ARG A 95 14.72 -5.43 11.18
N GLU A 96 14.62 -6.35 10.23
CA GLU A 96 14.70 -7.79 10.52
C GLU A 96 16.10 -8.23 10.96
N LYS A 97 17.16 -7.61 10.43
CA LYS A 97 18.55 -7.90 10.85
C LYS A 97 18.84 -7.44 12.28
N HIS A 98 18.24 -6.33 12.72
CA HIS A 98 18.48 -5.77 14.07
C HIS A 98 17.75 -6.51 15.20
N ILE A 99 16.79 -7.39 14.88
CA ILE A 99 16.04 -8.20 15.87
C ILE A 99 16.66 -9.59 16.06
N LYS A 100 17.56 -10.00 15.15
CA LYS A 100 18.26 -11.30 15.20
C LYS A 100 19.74 -11.18 15.61
N GLY A 101 20.16 -10.03 16.12
CA GLY A 101 21.49 -9.78 16.66
C GLY A 101 21.46 -9.81 18.18
#